data_AF-M2YZL6-F1
#
_entry.id   AF-M2YZL6-F1
#
_cell.length_a   1.000
_cell.length_b   1.000
_cell.length_c   1.000
_cell.angle_alpha   90.00
_cell.angle_beta   90.00
_cell.angle_gamma   90.00
#
_symmetry.space_group_name_H-M   'P 1'
#
loop_
_entity.id
_entity.type
_entity.pdbx_description
1 polymer ?
#
loop_
_entity_poly.entity_id
_entity_poly.type
_entity_poly.pdbx_seq_one_letter_code
_entity_poly.pdbx_strand_id
1 'polypeptide(L)' 'MSQEKLGECLGLTFQQVQKYERGANRVGASRLFDLSRVLDVRVGYFFEEISDTAQAASPV' A
#
# COMPACT_ATOMS: atom_id res chain seq x y z
N MET A 1 8.13 10.37 6.92
CA MET A 1 8.35 9.10 7.64
C MET A 1 9.27 8.23 6.78
N SER A 2 10.22 7.49 7.37
CA SER A 2 11.07 6.54 6.63
C SER A 2 10.37 5.19 6.42
N GLN A 3 10.82 4.40 5.43
CA GLN A 3 10.30 3.05 5.16
C GLN A 3 10.52 2.08 6.33
N GLU A 4 11.66 2.18 7.03
CA GLU A 4 11.93 1.40 8.25
C GLU A 4 10.89 1.72 9.32
N LYS A 5 10.60 3.01 9.52
CA LYS A 5 9.61 3.44 10.52
C LYS A 5 8.19 2.99 10.16
N LEU A 6 7.84 3.04 8.87
CA LEU A 6 6.58 2.50 8.37
C LEU A 6 6.48 0.99 8.61
N GLY A 7 7.57 0.26 8.36
CA GLY A 7 7.67 -1.17 8.63
C GLY A 7 7.42 -1.48 10.11
N GLU A 8 8.10 -0.79 11.02
CA GLU A 8 7.88 -0.92 12.47
C GLU A 8 6.42 -0.71 12.87
N CYS A 9 5.79 0.36 12.36
CA CYS A 9 4.38 0.66 12.65
C CYS A 9 3.41 -0.40 12.15
N LEU A 10 3.77 -1.16 11.10
CA LEU A 10 2.94 -2.18 10.48
C LEU A 10 3.33 -3.62 10.84
N GLY A 11 4.37 -3.80 11.66
CA GLY A 11 4.94 -5.13 11.95
C GLY A 11 5.56 -5.79 10.72
N LEU A 12 6.09 -4.99 9.78
CA LEU A 12 6.69 -5.43 8.53
C LEU A 12 8.19 -5.13 8.50
N THR A 13 8.93 -5.93 7.73
CA THR A 13 10.34 -5.63 7.46
C THR A 13 10.46 -4.48 6.46
N PHE A 14 11.58 -3.75 6.52
CA PHE A 14 11.92 -2.72 5.52
C PHE A 14 11.83 -3.24 4.08
N GLN A 15 12.34 -4.46 3.83
CA GLN A 15 12.26 -5.08 2.52
C GLN A 15 10.83 -5.34 2.04
N GLN A 16 9.90 -5.65 2.96
CA GLN A 16 8.50 -5.85 2.60
C GLN A 16 7.83 -4.53 2.21
N VAL A 17 8.13 -3.44 2.92
CA VAL A 17 7.67 -2.09 2.55
C VAL A 17 8.18 -1.73 1.15
N GLN A 18 9.46 -1.99 0.85
CA GLN A 18 10.01 -1.80 -0.50
C GLN A 18 9.30 -2.63 -1.57
N LYS A 19 8.89 -3.87 -1.26
CA LYS A 19 8.14 -4.71 -2.20
C LYS A 19 6.75 -4.16 -2.50
N TYR A 20 6.09 -3.52 -1.52
CA TYR A 20 4.81 -2.85 -1.75
C TYR A 20 4.98 -1.61 -2.63
N GLU A 21 5.96 -0.77 -2.32
CA GLU A 21 6.20 0.46 -3.11
C GLU A 21 6.57 0.17 -4.56
N ARG A 22 7.34 -0.90 -4.81
CA ARG A 22 7.72 -1.31 -6.16
C ARG A 22 6.65 -2.13 -6.88
N GLY A 23 5.52 -2.42 -6.23
CA GLY A 23 4.45 -3.26 -6.78
C GLY A 23 4.83 -4.74 -6.97
N ALA A 24 5.98 -5.18 -6.45
CA ALA A 24 6.42 -6.57 -6.54
C ALA A 24 5.53 -7.50 -5.69
N ASN A 25 5.00 -6.99 -4.57
CA ASN A 25 3.97 -7.65 -3.79
C ASN A 25 2.67 -6.84 -3.84
N ARG A 26 1.54 -7.50 -4.08
CA ARG A 26 0.23 -6.88 -3.94
C ARG A 26 -0.07 -6.57 -2.47
N VAL A 27 -0.72 -5.45 -2.23
CA VAL A 27 -1.18 -5.05 -0.88
C VAL A 27 -2.64 -5.47 -0.74
N GLY A 28 -2.94 -6.33 0.22
CA GLY A 28 -4.33 -6.71 0.52
C GLY A 28 -5.11 -5.56 1.16
N ALA A 29 -6.44 -5.57 1.04
CA ALA A 29 -7.31 -4.52 1.57
C ALA A 29 -7.09 -4.23 3.07
N SER A 30 -6.89 -5.26 3.89
CA SER A 30 -6.58 -5.09 5.32
C SER A 30 -5.25 -4.34 5.55
N ARG A 31 -4.23 -4.56 4.72
CA ARG A 31 -2.97 -3.81 4.82
C ARG A 31 -3.11 -2.38 4.32
N LEU A 32 -3.88 -2.14 3.26
CA LEU A 32 -4.18 -0.78 2.79
C LEU A 32 -4.89 0.06 3.87
N PHE A 33 -5.79 -0.56 4.62
CA PHE A 33 -6.46 0.09 5.74
C PHE A 33 -5.51 0.43 6.90
N ASP A 34 -4.61 -0.48 7.27
CA ASP A 34 -3.62 -0.20 8.30
C ASP A 34 -2.61 0.87 7.84
N LEU A 35 -2.21 0.84 6.57
CA LEU A 35 -1.41 1.89 5.93
C LEU A 35 -2.08 3.26 6.02
N SER A 36 -3.39 3.34 5.73
CA SER A 36 -4.12 4.61 5.78
C SER A 36 -4.13 5.21 7.19
N ARG A 37 -4.25 4.36 8.22
CA ARG A 37 -4.18 4.78 9.62
C ARG A 37 -2.79 5.27 10.02
N VAL A 38 -1.74 4.58 9.60
CA VAL A 38 -0.35 4.96 9.94
C VAL A 38 0.07 6.24 9.21
N LEU A 39 -0.39 6.41 7.98
CA LEU A 39 -0.07 7.58 7.15
C LEU A 39 -1.02 8.77 7.38
N ASP A 40 -2.02 8.61 8.24
CA ASP A 40 -3.06 9.61 8.54
C ASP A 40 -3.78 10.13 7.28
N VAL A 41 -4.18 9.20 6.41
CA VAL A 41 -4.93 9.49 5.19
C VAL A 41 -6.20 8.65 5.12
N ARG A 42 -7.19 9.13 4.35
CA ARG A 42 -8.38 8.31 4.04
C ARG A 42 -7.94 7.12 3.19
N VAL A 43 -8.53 5.94 3.41
CA VAL A 43 -8.23 4.74 2.61
C VAL A 43 -8.41 4.95 1.10
N GLY A 44 -9.34 5.83 0.71
CA GLY A 44 -9.58 6.23 -0.68
C GLY A 44 -8.37 6.87 -1.36
N TYR A 45 -7.44 7.47 -0.60
CA TYR A 45 -6.20 8.08 -1.11
C TYR A 45 -5.41 7.13 -2.02
N PHE A 46 -5.32 5.85 -1.67
CA PHE A 46 -4.59 4.84 -2.46
C PHE A 46 -5.24 4.49 -3.81
N PHE A 47 -6.46 4.99 -4.06
CA PHE A 47 -7.24 4.69 -5.26
C PHE A 47 -7.49 5.94 -6.12
N GLU A 48 -7.10 7.14 -5.67
CA GLU A 48 -7.39 8.41 -6.37
C GLU A 48 -6.76 8.48 -7.77
N GLU A 49 -5.60 7.85 -7.97
CA GLU A 49 -4.91 7.81 -9.27
C GLU A 49 -5.17 6.53 -10.07
N ILE A 50 -6.01 5.62 -9.56
CA ILE A 50 -6.44 4.43 -10.30
C ILE A 50 -7.49 4.89 -11.32
N SER A 51 -7.02 5.43 -12.44
CA SER A 51 -7.86 5.76 -13.60
C SER A 51 -8.47 4.48 -14.19
N ASP A 52 -9.64 4.60 -14.86
CA ASP A 52 -10.40 3.48 -15.44
C ASP A 52 -9.58 2.52 -16.33
N THR A 53 -8.43 2.97 -16.85
CA THR A 53 -7.46 2.15 -17.59
C THR A 53 -6.87 0.98 -16.79
N ALA A 54 -6.83 1.06 -15.46
CA ALA A 54 -6.30 -0.01 -14.60
C ALA A 54 -7.22 -1.24 -14.51
N GLN A 55 -8.49 -1.11 -14.92
CA GLN A 55 -9.46 -2.22 -14.90
C GLN A 55 -9.08 -3.34 -15.88
N ALA A 56 -8.30 -3.04 -16.93
CA ALA A 56 -7.83 -4.02 -17.91
C ALA A 56 -6.71 -4.95 -17.42
N ALA A 57 -6.01 -4.60 -16.33
CA ALA A 57 -4.85 -5.35 -15.82
C ALA A 57 -5.13 -6.11 -14.51
N SER A 58 -6.38 -6.12 -14.04
CA SER A 58 -6.78 -6.93 -12.88
C SER A 58 -7.05 -8.36 -13.35
N PRO A 59 -6.22 -9.35 -13.00
CA PRO A 59 -6.50 -10.73 -13.36
C PRO A 59 -7.71 -11.19 -12.52
N VAL A 60 -8.71 -11.73 -13.21
CA VAL A 60 -9.85 -12.46 -12.60
C VAL A 60 -9.36 -13.69 -11.83
#